data_AF-A0A270B2R1-F1
#
_entry.id   AF-A0A270B2R1-F1
#
_cell.length_a   1.000
_cell.length_b   1.000
_cell.length_c   1.000
_cell.angle_alpha   90.00
_cell.angle_beta   90.00
_cell.angle_gamma   90.00
#
_symmetry.space_group_name_H-M   'P 1'
#
loop_
_entity.id
_entity.type
_entity.pdbx_description
1 polymer ?
#
loop_
_entity_poly.entity_id
_entity_poly.type
_entity_poly.pdbx_seq_one_letter_code
_entity_poly.pdbx_strand_id
1 'polypeptide(L)'
;MILHHRIARNYWLHVRLRHYPAFARSIGPAPDIRDQVKLAIQLVWPLARSVYLLNGVHDLSYRQIATCVGVDVSTVELCIADALVSMWTICDQFGEAPG
;
A
#
# COMPACT_ATOMS: atom_id res chain seq x y z
N MET A 1 7.85 -15.02 -7.77
CA MET A 1 7.93 -14.38 -6.44
C MET A 1 8.69 -15.26 -5.45
N ILE A 2 9.75 -14.75 -4.81
CA ILE A 2 10.53 -15.49 -3.81
C ILE A 2 9.65 -15.78 -2.57
N LEU A 3 9.83 -16.94 -1.94
CA LEU A 3 8.96 -17.47 -0.86
C LEU A 3 8.73 -16.46 0.29
N HIS A 4 9.77 -15.74 0.71
CA HIS A 4 9.65 -14.76 1.80
C HIS A 4 8.75 -13.57 1.43
N HIS A 5 8.74 -13.11 0.17
CA HIS A 5 7.82 -12.07 -0.29
C HIS A 5 6.37 -12.57 -0.33
N ARG A 6 6.16 -13.85 -0.66
CA ARG A 6 4.82 -14.46 -0.60
C ARG A 6 4.26 -14.49 0.81
N ILE A 7 5.08 -14.91 1.77
CA ILE A 7 4.70 -14.96 3.18
C ILE A 7 4.43 -13.55 3.71
N ALA A 8 5.33 -12.60 3.43
CA ALA A 8 5.17 -11.21 3.83
C ALA A 8 3.89 -10.58 3.24
N ARG A 9 3.60 -10.83 1.96
CA ARG A 9 2.38 -10.37 1.30
C ARG A 9 1.13 -10.92 2.00
N ASN A 10 1.07 -12.24 2.22
CA ASN A 10 -0.08 -12.86 2.88
C ASN A 10 -0.31 -12.32 4.30
N TYR A 11 0.77 -12.09 5.05
CA TYR A 11 0.69 -11.42 6.35
C TYR A 11 0.08 -10.02 6.22
N TRP A 12 0.58 -9.20 5.29
CA TRP A 12 0.06 -7.85 5.07
C TRP A 12 -1.38 -7.81 4.55
N LEU A 13 -1.79 -8.78 3.74
CA LEU A 13 -3.20 -8.94 3.34
C LEU A 13 -4.09 -9.22 4.55
N HIS A 14 -3.65 -10.07 5.48
CA HIS A 14 -4.38 -10.34 6.70
C HIS A 14 -4.46 -9.10 7.60
N VAL A 15 -3.35 -8.37 7.75
CA VAL A 15 -3.31 -7.10 8.49
C VAL A 15 -4.27 -6.09 7.88
N ARG A 16 -4.29 -5.97 6.55
CA ARG A 16 -5.19 -5.08 5.81
C ARG A 16 -6.65 -5.35 6.13
N LEU A 17 -7.08 -6.60 5.97
CA LEU A 17 -8.47 -6.98 6.18
C LEU A 17 -8.94 -6.76 7.62
N ARG A 18 -8.04 -6.93 8.60
CA ARG A 18 -8.42 -6.98 10.02
C ARG A 18 -8.22 -5.65 10.76
N HIS A 19 -7.21 -4.89 10.40
CA HIS A 19 -6.75 -3.77 11.22
C HIS A 19 -6.89 -2.40 10.57
N TYR A 20 -6.99 -2.30 9.24
CA TYR A 20 -7.15 -0.99 8.58
C TYR A 20 -8.37 -0.20 9.08
N PRO A 21 -9.58 -0.80 9.26
CA PRO A 21 -10.71 -0.05 9.81
C PRO A 21 -10.48 0.42 11.25
N ALA A 22 -9.77 -0.38 12.06
CA ALA A 22 -9.44 0.00 13.44
C ALA A 22 -8.44 1.17 13.47
N PHE A 23 -7.44 1.14 12.60
CA PHE A 23 -6.49 2.24 12.46
C PHE A 23 -7.14 3.51 11.89
N ALA A 24 -8.03 3.38 10.91
CA ALA A 24 -8.79 4.50 10.37
C ALA A 24 -9.61 5.20 11.48
N ARG A 25 -10.28 4.43 12.34
CA ARG A 25 -10.99 5.00 13.51
C ARG A 25 -10.07 5.71 14.52
N SER A 26 -8.79 5.32 14.60
CA SER A 26 -7.85 5.89 15.58
C SER A 26 -7.38 7.30 15.25
N ILE A 27 -7.48 7.73 13.99
CA ILE A 27 -7.12 9.10 13.57
C ILE A 27 -8.28 10.09 13.72
N GLY A 28 -9.42 9.65 14.29
CA GLY A 28 -10.58 10.49 14.58
C GLY A 28 -11.70 10.39 13.54
N PRO A 29 -12.86 11.00 13.80
CA PRO A 29 -14.05 10.89 12.95
C PRO A 29 -14.00 11.78 11.69
N ALA A 30 -13.16 12.83 11.69
CA ALA A 30 -13.00 13.75 10.57
C ALA A 30 -11.53 14.19 10.44
N PRO A 31 -10.61 13.24 10.16
CA PRO A 31 -9.21 13.56 9.96
C PRO A 31 -9.04 14.39 8.70
N ASP A 32 -8.09 15.33 8.71
CA ASP A 32 -7.74 16.04 7.49
C ASP A 32 -7.14 15.08 6.44
N ILE A 33 -7.10 15.53 5.18
CA ILE A 33 -6.60 14.70 4.08
C ILE A 33 -5.14 14.26 4.28
N ARG A 34 -4.33 15.07 4.99
CA ARG A 34 -2.92 14.76 5.24
C ARG A 34 -2.80 13.58 6.20
N ASP A 35 -3.58 13.54 7.26
CA ASP A 35 -3.57 12.45 8.23
C ASP A 35 -4.11 11.15 7.63
N GLN A 36 -5.14 11.23 6.78
CA GLN A 36 -5.64 10.09 6.00
C GLN A 36 -4.54 9.50 5.09
N VAL A 37 -3.86 10.37 4.31
CA VAL A 37 -2.78 9.95 3.41
C VAL A 37 -1.58 9.39 4.19
N LYS A 38 -1.22 10.00 5.31
CA LYS A 38 -0.12 9.53 6.16
C LYS A 38 -0.41 8.12 6.69
N LEU A 39 -1.63 7.90 7.19
CA LEU A 39 -2.05 6.58 7.66
C LEU A 39 -2.05 5.56 6.51
N ALA A 40 -2.62 5.93 5.36
CA ALA A 40 -2.63 5.09 4.16
C ALA A 40 -1.22 4.61 3.79
N ILE A 41 -0.24 5.53 3.72
CA ILE A 41 1.15 5.20 3.39
C ILE A 41 1.80 4.29 4.44
N GLN A 42 1.52 4.52 5.73
CA GLN A 42 2.07 3.70 6.83
C GLN A 42 1.55 2.26 6.80
N LEU A 43 0.34 2.07 6.29
CA LEU A 43 -0.32 0.79 6.26
C LEU A 43 0.02 -0.05 5.03
N VAL A 44 0.55 0.55 3.96
CA VAL A 44 1.03 -0.18 2.78
C VAL A 44 2.18 -1.12 3.18
N TRP A 45 2.15 -2.36 2.68
CA TRP A 45 3.26 -3.30 2.81
C TRP A 45 4.59 -2.66 2.38
N PRO A 46 5.65 -2.67 3.22
CA PRO A 46 6.93 -2.05 2.90
C PRO A 46 7.48 -2.28 1.49
N LEU A 47 7.37 -3.50 0.95
CA LEU A 47 7.84 -3.76 -0.43
C LEU A 47 6.98 -3.02 -1.46
N ALA A 48 5.66 -3.11 -1.32
CA ALA A 48 4.70 -2.43 -2.19
C ALA A 48 4.90 -0.91 -2.16
N ARG A 49 5.15 -0.34 -0.98
CA ARG A 49 5.46 1.09 -0.81
C ARG A 49 6.73 1.48 -1.54
N SER A 50 7.82 0.72 -1.37
CA SER A 50 9.09 1.00 -2.04
C SER A 50 8.96 0.89 -3.56
N VAL A 51 8.27 -0.14 -4.05
CA VAL A 51 8.00 -0.32 -5.49
C VAL A 51 7.18 0.85 -6.05
N TYR A 52 6.14 1.28 -5.34
CA TYR A 52 5.33 2.43 -5.75
C TYR A 52 6.14 3.72 -5.82
N LEU A 53 7.02 3.99 -4.85
CA LEU A 53 7.89 5.17 -4.87
C LEU A 53 8.94 5.11 -5.99
N LEU A 54 9.54 3.95 -6.22
CA LEU A 54 10.48 3.75 -7.33
C LEU A 54 9.80 3.99 -8.69
N ASN A 55 8.54 3.61 -8.83
CA ASN A 55 7.81 3.86 -10.07
C ASN A 55 7.32 5.31 -10.19
N GLY A 56 6.64 5.84 -9.17
CA GLY A 56 5.98 7.14 -9.26
C GLY A 56 6.86 8.36 -8.98
N VAL A 57 7.92 8.20 -8.16
CA VAL A 57 8.82 9.30 -7.78
C VAL A 57 10.12 9.25 -8.58
N HIS A 58 10.67 8.06 -8.78
CA HIS A 58 11.93 7.87 -9.48
C HIS A 58 11.75 7.53 -10.97
N ASP A 59 10.51 7.43 -11.45
CA ASP A 59 10.14 7.15 -12.84
C ASP A 59 10.83 5.89 -13.42
N LEU A 60 11.09 4.90 -12.56
CA LEU A 60 11.69 3.65 -13.01
C LEU A 60 10.64 2.77 -13.69
N SER A 61 11.04 2.17 -14.81
CA SER A 61 10.27 1.11 -15.45
C SER A 61 10.17 -0.13 -14.55
N TYR A 62 9.13 -0.94 -14.76
CA TYR A 62 8.92 -2.14 -13.93
C TYR A 62 10.10 -3.12 -13.99
N ARG A 63 10.80 -3.17 -15.13
CA ARG A 63 12.01 -3.98 -15.30
C ARG A 63 13.18 -3.46 -14.46
N GLN A 64 13.39 -2.14 -14.43
CA GLN A 64 14.43 -1.53 -13.58
C GLN A 64 14.13 -1.74 -12.10
N ILE A 65 12.87 -1.64 -11.69
CA ILE A 65 12.44 -1.91 -10.31
C ILE A 65 12.67 -3.38 -9.96
N ALA A 66 12.26 -4.30 -10.82
CA ALA A 66 12.47 -5.74 -10.65
C ALA A 66 13.94 -6.06 -10.40
N THR A 67 14.85 -5.46 -11.18
CA THR A 67 16.29 -5.58 -10.98
C THR A 67 16.76 -4.95 -9.67
N CYS A 68 16.32 -3.72 -9.35
CA CYS A 68 16.74 -2.98 -8.16
C CYS A 68 16.33 -3.70 -6.86
N VAL A 69 15.14 -4.29 -6.85
CA VAL A 69 14.52 -4.92 -5.67
C VAL A 69 14.81 -6.42 -5.60
N GLY A 70 15.31 -7.03 -6.68
CA GLY A 70 15.62 -8.46 -6.73
C GLY A 70 14.39 -9.36 -6.85
N VAL A 71 13.37 -8.93 -7.61
CA VAL A 71 12.13 -9.67 -7.83
C VAL A 71 11.80 -9.79 -9.32
N ASP A 72 10.84 -10.64 -9.68
CA ASP A 72 10.30 -10.68 -11.04
C ASP A 72 9.32 -9.53 -11.31
N VAL A 73 9.12 -9.19 -12.58
CA VAL A 73 8.22 -8.10 -13.01
C VAL A 73 6.79 -8.32 -12.54
N SER A 74 6.29 -9.56 -12.51
CA SER A 74 4.93 -9.83 -12.01
C SER A 74 4.77 -9.51 -10.52
N THR A 75 5.85 -9.65 -9.73
CA THR A 75 5.88 -9.23 -8.32
C THR A 75 5.85 -7.71 -8.20
N VAL A 76 6.50 -6.98 -9.12
CA VAL A 76 6.42 -5.52 -9.20
C VAL A 76 4.98 -5.07 -9.48
N GLU A 77 4.32 -5.67 -10.47
CA GLU A 77 2.91 -5.39 -10.80
C GLU A 77 1.99 -5.62 -9.60
N LEU A 78 2.15 -6.75 -8.92
CA LEU A 78 1.39 -7.07 -7.70
C LEU A 78 1.64 -6.04 -6.59
N CYS A 79 2.89 -5.59 -6.41
CA CYS A 79 3.24 -4.58 -5.44
C CYS A 79 2.59 -3.22 -5.73
N ILE A 80 2.55 -2.80 -7.01
CA ILE A 80 1.85 -1.58 -7.41
C ILE A 80 0.35 -1.71 -7.11
N ALA A 81 -0.27 -2.83 -7.48
CA ALA A 81 -1.68 -3.09 -7.22
C ALA A 81 -1.99 -3.08 -5.71
N ASP A 82 -1.19 -3.76 -4.89
CA ASP A 82 -1.38 -3.80 -3.44
C ASP A 82 -1.24 -2.41 -2.80
N ALA A 83 -0.28 -1.58 -3.27
CA ALA A 83 -0.12 -0.21 -2.79
C ALA A 83 -1.36 0.65 -3.09
N LEU A 84 -1.84 0.61 -4.33
CA LEU A 84 -3.03 1.36 -4.76
C LEU A 84 -4.28 0.94 -3.98
N VAL A 85 -4.53 -0.36 -3.86
CA VAL A 85 -5.69 -0.90 -3.11
C VAL A 85 -5.62 -0.48 -1.64
N SER A 86 -4.45 -0.57 -1.01
CA SER A 86 -4.29 -0.16 0.38
C SER A 86 -4.54 1.33 0.59
N MET A 87 -4.06 2.18 -0.33
CA MET A 87 -4.30 3.62 -0.26
C MET A 87 -5.78 3.97 -0.46
N TRP A 88 -6.43 3.38 -1.47
CA TRP A 88 -7.86 3.57 -1.70
C TRP A 88 -8.72 3.09 -0.55
N THR A 89 -8.41 1.93 0.03
CA THR A 89 -9.18 1.37 1.14
C THR A 89 -9.25 2.35 2.32
N ILE A 90 -8.15 3.04 2.64
CA ILE A 90 -8.14 4.03 3.72
C ILE A 90 -8.91 5.28 3.34
N CYS A 91 -8.74 5.80 2.13
CA CYS A 91 -9.51 6.96 1.67
C CYS A 91 -11.02 6.68 1.64
N ASP A 92 -11.43 5.47 1.24
CA ASP A 92 -12.84 5.04 1.18
C ASP A 92 -13.48 4.97 2.57
N GLN A 93 -12.72 4.62 3.63
CA GLN A 93 -13.22 4.69 5.01
C GLN A 93 -13.64 6.10 5.45
N PHE A 94 -13.18 7.15 4.74
CA PHE A 94 -13.53 8.55 5.00
C PHE A 94 -14.35 9.16 3.85
N GLY A 95 -14.62 8.40 2.79
CA GLY A 95 -15.31 8.85 1.57
C GLY A 95 -16.83 8.88 1.67
N GLU A 96 -17.43 8.38 2.75
CA GLU A 96 -18.87 8.52 3.02
C GLU A 96 -19.15 9.64 4.04
N ALA A 97 -19.08 10.88 3.59
CA ALA A 97 -19.86 11.96 4.18
C ALA A 97 -20.66 12.61 3.04
N PRO A 98 -21.98 12.40 2.93
CA PRO A 98 -22.78 13.28 2.10
C PRO A 98 -22.66 14.69 2.70
N GLY A 99 -22.11 15.60 1.91
CA GLY A 99 -22.16 17.04 2.21
C GLY A 99 -23.59 17.56 2.24
#